data_AF-A0A2V6UTE2-F1
#
_entry.id   AF-A0A2V6UTE2-F1
#
_cell.length_a   1.000
_cell.length_b   1.000
_cell.length_c   1.000
_cell.angle_alpha   90.00
_cell.angle_beta   90.00
_cell.angle_gamma   90.00
#
_symmetry.space_group_name_H-M   'P 1'
#
loop_
_entity.id
_entity.type
_entity.pdbx_description
1 polymer ?
#
loop_
_entity_poly.entity_id
_entity_poly.type
_entity_poly.pdbx_seq_one_letter_code
_entity_poly.pdbx_strand_id
1 'polypeptide(L)'
;MTRPTPRRLWTYVERRLRLGAYFRAPGDGRARPQIPAAALGWALVVGQVLREWSFHGVEALVRSPARRALRVARAFGDDALAYFTERLDPGPTRTALAATVRRAKRNKAFGRSRWVGVAIDGTGAGHCRAERCALCHPVRDPTDQVLGYLHHFVMISVVGADLALPFDVEPYRPGDSEYVAGQRLLQRAVAQVGPRFADYVVVDGGFATAPFLHVAGDLGLAVVARLKDNLPTVLAAAAARFATQPPSLTVEERGEQIELWDADDFDPWDTLQWATVRVLRYRQHKSDGTIVEAYWLTDLSPQRVGSRLLYRFAKSRWEI
;
A
#
# COMPACT_ATOMS: atom_id res chain seq x y z
N MET A 1 9.58 24.26 -20.07
CA MET A 1 8.75 23.05 -20.22
C MET A 1 7.34 23.45 -20.62
N THR A 2 6.74 22.83 -21.63
CA THR A 2 5.35 23.13 -22.02
C THR A 2 4.37 22.51 -21.02
N ARG A 3 3.31 23.23 -20.65
CA ARG A 3 2.40 22.85 -19.55
C ARG A 3 1.75 21.45 -19.77
N PRO A 4 1.49 20.68 -18.70
CA PRO A 4 0.75 19.43 -18.81
C PRO A 4 -0.69 19.71 -19.27
N THR A 5 -1.22 18.86 -20.16
CA THR A 5 -2.60 18.93 -20.63
C THR A 5 -3.21 17.53 -20.62
N PRO A 6 -4.54 17.37 -20.50
CA PRO A 6 -5.16 16.04 -20.51
C PRO A 6 -4.83 15.23 -21.77
N ARG A 7 -4.67 15.89 -22.93
CA ARG A 7 -4.21 15.25 -24.18
C ARG A 7 -2.79 14.67 -24.07
N ARG A 8 -1.88 15.39 -23.43
CA ARG A 8 -0.51 14.91 -23.19
C ARG A 8 -0.49 13.80 -22.15
N LEU A 9 -1.32 13.91 -21.12
CA LEU A 9 -1.50 12.86 -20.14
C LEU A 9 -2.01 11.57 -20.79
N TRP A 10 -3.06 11.64 -21.62
CA TRP A 10 -3.53 10.48 -22.40
C TRP A 10 -2.41 9.84 -23.22
N THR A 11 -1.62 10.66 -23.92
CA THR A 11 -0.50 10.18 -24.72
C THR A 11 0.56 9.48 -23.85
N TYR A 12 0.84 10.01 -22.67
CA TYR A 12 1.76 9.40 -21.70
C TYR A 12 1.22 8.06 -21.17
N VAL A 13 -0.04 8.03 -20.76
CA VAL A 13 -0.76 6.84 -20.28
C VAL A 13 -0.75 5.72 -21.35
N GLU A 14 -1.04 6.08 -22.60
CA GLU A 14 -1.08 5.12 -23.70
C GLU A 14 0.32 4.66 -24.13
N ARG A 15 1.27 5.58 -24.31
CA ARG A 15 2.58 5.25 -24.91
C ARG A 15 3.64 4.84 -23.89
N ARG A 16 3.67 5.48 -22.72
CA ARG A 16 4.68 5.23 -21.68
C ARG A 16 4.20 4.20 -20.67
N LEU A 17 2.96 4.32 -20.18
CA LEU A 17 2.40 3.34 -19.24
C LEU A 17 1.78 2.12 -19.93
N ARG A 18 1.51 2.18 -21.25
CA ARG A 18 0.85 1.13 -22.05
C ARG A 18 -0.49 0.68 -21.48
N LEU A 19 -1.25 1.63 -20.92
CA LEU A 19 -2.58 1.37 -20.35
C LEU A 19 -3.71 1.45 -21.38
N GLY A 20 -3.41 1.70 -22.67
CA GLY A 20 -4.43 1.82 -23.71
C GLY A 20 -5.31 0.57 -23.85
N ALA A 21 -4.76 -0.64 -23.66
CA ALA A 21 -5.53 -1.87 -23.68
C ALA A 21 -6.49 -1.96 -22.48
N TYR A 22 -6.03 -1.59 -21.29
CA TYR A 22 -6.87 -1.51 -20.08
C TYR A 22 -8.04 -0.55 -20.27
N PHE A 23 -7.81 0.67 -20.76
CA PHE A 23 -8.92 1.61 -20.96
C PHE A 23 -9.93 1.12 -21.99
N ARG A 24 -9.53 0.31 -22.99
CA ARG A 24 -10.49 -0.29 -23.94
C ARG A 24 -11.35 -1.38 -23.31
N ALA A 25 -10.79 -2.15 -22.37
CA ALA A 25 -11.47 -3.25 -21.70
C ALA A 25 -11.17 -3.23 -20.20
N PRO A 26 -11.75 -2.28 -19.43
CA PRO A 26 -11.44 -2.12 -18.01
C PRO A 26 -12.19 -3.10 -17.11
N GLY A 27 -12.93 -4.07 -17.67
CA GLY A 27 -13.79 -4.98 -16.92
C GLY A 27 -15.26 -4.54 -16.83
N ASP A 28 -15.79 -3.91 -17.89
CA ASP A 28 -17.17 -3.41 -17.90
C ASP A 28 -18.20 -4.55 -17.87
N GLY A 29 -18.83 -4.77 -16.72
CA GLY A 29 -19.86 -5.79 -16.52
C GLY A 29 -21.29 -5.33 -16.82
N ARG A 30 -21.48 -4.14 -17.41
CA ARG A 30 -22.82 -3.64 -17.75
C ARG A 30 -23.44 -4.42 -18.91
N ALA A 31 -24.76 -4.60 -18.86
CA ALA A 31 -25.51 -5.17 -19.98
C ALA A 31 -25.80 -4.09 -21.04
N ARG A 32 -25.43 -4.35 -22.29
CA ARG A 32 -25.73 -3.50 -23.47
C ARG A 32 -25.40 -2.00 -23.26
N PRO A 33 -24.14 -1.63 -22.92
CA PRO A 33 -23.79 -0.25 -22.61
C PRO A 33 -23.87 0.66 -23.85
N GLN A 34 -24.53 1.81 -23.73
CA GLN A 34 -24.59 2.85 -24.78
C GLN A 34 -23.40 3.81 -24.76
N ILE A 35 -22.74 3.93 -23.60
CA ILE A 35 -21.54 4.75 -23.41
C ILE A 35 -20.35 3.80 -23.26
N PRO A 36 -19.31 3.92 -24.10
CA PRO A 36 -18.14 3.05 -24.03
C PRO A 36 -17.45 3.12 -22.66
N ALA A 37 -17.04 1.96 -22.14
CA ALA A 37 -16.28 1.83 -20.88
C ALA A 37 -15.04 2.73 -20.86
N ALA A 38 -14.35 2.84 -21.99
CA ALA A 38 -13.16 3.68 -22.14
C ALA A 38 -13.42 5.15 -21.81
N ALA A 39 -14.61 5.67 -22.17
CA ALA A 39 -14.96 7.06 -21.88
C ALA A 39 -15.19 7.26 -20.37
N LEU A 40 -15.87 6.32 -19.71
CA LEU A 40 -16.16 6.39 -18.28
C LEU A 40 -14.92 6.16 -17.43
N GLY A 41 -14.14 5.12 -17.73
CA GLY A 41 -12.88 4.83 -17.02
C GLY A 41 -11.85 5.96 -17.17
N TRP A 42 -11.72 6.56 -18.36
CA TRP A 42 -10.86 7.72 -18.54
C TRP A 42 -11.39 8.96 -17.80
N ALA A 43 -12.71 9.17 -17.78
CA ALA A 43 -13.31 10.28 -17.06
C ALA A 43 -13.07 10.20 -15.54
N LEU A 44 -13.14 9.00 -14.95
CA LEU A 44 -12.77 8.79 -13.55
C LEU A 44 -11.31 9.16 -13.28
N VAL A 45 -10.39 8.70 -14.14
CA VAL A 45 -8.95 8.99 -13.99
C VAL A 45 -8.65 10.48 -14.16
N VAL A 46 -9.19 11.13 -15.18
CA VAL A 46 -8.94 12.56 -15.41
C VAL A 46 -9.63 13.43 -14.36
N GLY A 47 -10.80 13.02 -13.86
CA GLY A 47 -11.46 13.64 -12.70
C GLY A 47 -10.55 13.63 -11.48
N GLN A 48 -9.97 12.48 -11.13
CA GLN A 48 -9.03 12.36 -10.01
C GLN A 48 -7.80 13.27 -10.19
N VAL A 49 -7.22 13.32 -11.39
CA VAL A 49 -6.06 14.18 -11.70
C VAL A 49 -6.41 15.67 -11.56
N LEU A 50 -7.64 16.05 -11.90
CA LEU A 50 -8.14 17.42 -11.76
C LEU A 50 -8.68 17.72 -10.36
N ARG A 51 -8.61 16.75 -9.44
CA ARG A 51 -9.14 16.82 -8.07
C ARG A 51 -10.66 16.93 -7.99
N GLU A 52 -11.36 16.39 -8.98
CA GLU A 52 -12.82 16.33 -9.03
C GLU A 52 -13.31 14.91 -8.74
N TRP A 53 -13.69 14.69 -7.48
CA TRP A 53 -13.86 13.35 -6.91
C TRP A 53 -15.30 12.83 -6.90
N SER A 54 -16.28 13.72 -7.10
CA SER A 54 -17.69 13.36 -7.14
C SER A 54 -18.12 12.97 -8.55
N PHE A 55 -19.02 11.99 -8.69
CA PHE A 55 -19.58 11.64 -10.00
C PHE A 55 -20.31 12.83 -10.63
N HIS A 56 -21.01 13.63 -9.82
CA HIS A 56 -21.66 14.85 -10.26
C HIS A 56 -20.67 15.91 -10.76
N GLY A 57 -19.51 16.08 -10.10
CA GLY A 57 -18.44 16.96 -10.56
C GLY A 57 -17.84 16.49 -11.89
N VAL A 58 -17.61 15.18 -12.05
CA VAL A 58 -17.17 14.61 -13.33
C VAL A 58 -18.23 14.81 -14.42
N GLU A 59 -19.51 14.65 -14.11
CA GLU A 59 -20.62 14.98 -15.02
C GLU A 59 -20.53 16.45 -15.49
N ALA A 60 -20.40 17.39 -14.56
CA ALA A 60 -20.28 18.81 -14.87
C ALA A 60 -19.11 19.07 -15.83
N LEU A 61 -17.95 18.44 -15.58
CA LEU A 61 -16.78 18.53 -16.46
C LEU A 61 -17.06 17.99 -17.88
N VAL A 62 -17.68 16.81 -18.01
CA VAL A 62 -17.93 16.19 -19.33
C VAL A 62 -19.11 16.83 -20.08
N ARG A 63 -20.01 17.52 -19.39
CA ARG A 63 -21.09 18.32 -20.01
C ARG A 63 -20.64 19.72 -20.41
N SER A 64 -19.55 20.22 -19.84
CA SER A 64 -18.97 21.53 -20.18
C SER A 64 -18.20 21.55 -21.52
N PRO A 65 -17.83 22.73 -22.04
CA PRO A 65 -16.90 22.87 -23.17
C PRO A 65 -15.52 22.22 -22.94
N ALA A 66 -15.11 22.03 -21.68
CA ALA A 66 -13.83 21.40 -21.33
C ALA A 66 -13.73 19.95 -21.80
N ARG A 67 -14.85 19.25 -22.02
CA ARG A 67 -14.90 17.84 -22.48
C ARG A 67 -13.91 17.52 -23.61
N ARG A 68 -13.83 18.40 -24.62
CA ARG A 68 -12.94 18.21 -25.76
C ARG A 68 -11.47 18.19 -25.34
N ALA A 69 -11.07 19.09 -24.44
CA ALA A 69 -9.73 19.13 -23.88
C ALA A 69 -9.43 17.92 -22.99
N LEU A 70 -10.45 17.43 -22.27
CA LEU A 70 -10.39 16.24 -21.40
C LEU A 70 -10.28 14.92 -22.17
N ARG A 71 -10.42 14.90 -23.51
CA ARG A 71 -10.38 13.68 -24.34
C ARG A 71 -11.50 12.67 -24.04
N VAL A 72 -12.58 13.11 -23.41
CA VAL A 72 -13.77 12.27 -23.19
C VAL A 72 -14.68 12.34 -24.43
N ALA A 73 -14.99 11.18 -25.02
CA ALA A 73 -15.66 11.12 -26.32
C ALA A 73 -17.11 11.63 -26.31
N ARG A 74 -17.84 11.41 -25.21
CA ARG A 74 -19.28 11.71 -25.10
C ARG A 74 -19.58 12.29 -23.71
N ALA A 75 -20.55 13.20 -23.63
CA ALA A 75 -21.12 13.61 -22.36
C ALA A 75 -22.03 12.49 -21.79
N PHE A 76 -22.15 12.43 -20.48
CA PHE A 76 -22.98 11.47 -19.76
C PHE A 76 -23.37 12.03 -18.39
N GLY A 77 -24.36 11.42 -17.74
CA GLY A 77 -24.76 11.74 -16.37
C GLY A 77 -23.96 10.94 -15.34
N ASP A 78 -23.97 11.40 -14.10
CA ASP A 78 -23.39 10.71 -12.94
C ASP A 78 -23.94 9.28 -12.75
N ASP A 79 -25.22 9.05 -13.04
CA ASP A 79 -25.85 7.72 -13.07
C ASP A 79 -25.09 6.72 -13.96
N ALA A 80 -24.50 7.20 -15.07
CA ALA A 80 -23.71 6.34 -15.95
C ALA A 80 -22.40 5.90 -15.32
N LEU A 81 -21.79 6.75 -14.47
CA LEU A 81 -20.62 6.39 -13.67
C LEU A 81 -21.01 5.41 -12.56
N ALA A 82 -22.10 5.69 -11.83
CA ALA A 82 -22.59 4.80 -10.79
C ALA A 82 -22.88 3.39 -11.32
N TYR A 83 -23.68 3.29 -12.40
CA TYR A 83 -24.01 2.03 -13.05
C TYR A 83 -22.77 1.26 -13.56
N PHE A 84 -21.75 1.99 -14.02
CA PHE A 84 -20.48 1.43 -14.48
C PHE A 84 -19.63 0.92 -13.32
N THR A 85 -19.42 1.72 -12.28
CA THR A 85 -18.56 1.35 -11.15
C THR A 85 -19.14 0.23 -10.30
N GLU A 86 -20.46 0.14 -10.17
CA GLU A 86 -21.15 -0.95 -9.46
C GLU A 86 -20.90 -2.33 -10.12
N ARG A 87 -20.61 -2.35 -11.43
CA ARG A 87 -20.45 -3.57 -12.24
C ARG A 87 -19.04 -3.75 -12.79
N LEU A 88 -18.08 -2.96 -12.32
CA LEU A 88 -16.71 -3.03 -12.79
C LEU A 88 -16.00 -4.22 -12.15
N ASP A 89 -15.52 -5.15 -12.97
CA ASP A 89 -14.62 -6.21 -12.50
C ASP A 89 -13.26 -5.57 -12.11
N PRO A 90 -12.78 -5.72 -10.86
CA PRO A 90 -11.48 -5.20 -10.46
C PRO A 90 -10.30 -5.97 -11.08
N GLY A 91 -10.49 -7.17 -11.62
CA GLY A 91 -9.43 -8.03 -12.17
C GLY A 91 -8.55 -7.36 -13.24
N PRO A 92 -9.15 -6.78 -14.32
CA PRO A 92 -8.42 -6.02 -15.33
C PRO A 92 -7.63 -4.84 -14.76
N THR A 93 -8.20 -4.10 -13.80
CA THR A 93 -7.53 -2.98 -13.12
C THR A 93 -6.30 -3.46 -12.35
N ARG A 94 -6.44 -4.51 -11.53
CA ARG A 94 -5.33 -5.13 -10.79
C ARG A 94 -4.20 -5.57 -11.72
N THR A 95 -4.56 -6.24 -12.82
CA THR A 95 -3.60 -6.70 -13.83
C THR A 95 -2.85 -5.52 -14.47
N ALA A 96 -3.57 -4.45 -14.79
CA ALA A 96 -2.99 -3.24 -15.39
C ALA A 96 -2.05 -2.50 -14.43
N LEU A 97 -2.40 -2.40 -13.15
CA LEU A 97 -1.56 -1.81 -12.11
C LEU A 97 -0.29 -2.64 -11.87
N ALA A 98 -0.42 -3.97 -11.74
CA ALA A 98 0.73 -4.87 -11.63
C ALA A 98 1.66 -4.79 -12.86
N ALA A 99 1.11 -4.69 -14.06
CA ALA A 99 1.90 -4.48 -15.28
C ALA A 99 2.62 -3.12 -15.28
N THR A 100 2.01 -2.10 -14.69
CA THR A 100 2.58 -0.74 -14.58
C THR A 100 3.76 -0.72 -13.63
N VAL A 101 3.66 -1.31 -12.43
CA VAL A 101 4.79 -1.38 -11.49
C VAL A 101 5.93 -2.26 -12.02
N ARG A 102 5.63 -3.36 -12.69
CA ARG A 102 6.64 -4.16 -13.41
C ARG A 102 7.36 -3.34 -14.48
N ARG A 103 6.63 -2.48 -15.20
CA ARG A 103 7.23 -1.57 -16.19
C ARG A 103 8.09 -0.49 -15.51
N ALA A 104 7.66 0.05 -14.38
CA ALA A 104 8.47 1.00 -13.61
C ALA A 104 9.82 0.37 -13.22
N LYS A 105 9.82 -0.87 -12.70
CA LYS A 105 11.06 -1.62 -12.38
C LYS A 105 11.93 -1.83 -13.63
N ARG A 106 11.37 -2.32 -14.75
CA ARG A 106 12.11 -2.51 -16.01
C ARG A 106 12.71 -1.23 -16.58
N ASN A 107 12.02 -0.11 -16.41
CA ASN A 107 12.50 1.21 -16.84
C ASN A 107 13.47 1.84 -15.83
N LYS A 108 13.91 1.10 -14.81
CA LYS A 108 14.85 1.56 -13.77
C LYS A 108 14.31 2.76 -12.98
N ALA A 109 12.99 2.90 -12.83
CA ALA A 109 12.39 3.94 -11.99
C ALA A 109 12.86 3.82 -10.53
N PHE A 110 13.12 2.60 -10.08
CA PHE A 110 13.67 2.27 -8.76
C PHE A 110 15.20 2.16 -8.74
N GLY A 111 15.87 2.56 -9.83
CA GLY A 111 17.30 2.24 -10.05
C GLY A 111 18.28 2.90 -9.09
N ARG A 112 17.83 3.87 -8.28
CA ARG A 112 18.62 4.48 -7.21
C ARG A 112 18.65 3.63 -5.93
N SER A 113 17.71 2.69 -5.80
CA SER A 113 17.65 1.77 -4.67
C SER A 113 18.14 0.38 -5.08
N ARG A 114 19.05 -0.16 -4.27
CA ARG A 114 19.51 -1.55 -4.39
C ARG A 114 18.42 -2.55 -4.06
N TRP A 115 17.49 -2.17 -3.19
CA TRP A 115 16.42 -3.00 -2.65
C TRP A 115 15.08 -2.35 -2.96
N VAL A 116 14.09 -3.16 -3.30
CA VAL A 116 12.71 -2.74 -3.56
C VAL A 116 11.83 -3.39 -2.50
N GLY A 117 11.15 -2.58 -1.70
CA GLY A 117 10.19 -3.06 -0.72
C GLY A 117 8.77 -3.06 -1.25
N VAL A 118 7.90 -3.80 -0.57
CA VAL A 118 6.46 -3.56 -0.60
C VAL A 118 5.97 -3.31 0.82
N ALA A 119 5.07 -2.35 0.99
CA ALA A 119 4.39 -2.11 2.25
C ALA A 119 2.96 -2.63 2.19
N ILE A 120 2.46 -3.13 3.32
CA ILE A 120 1.05 -3.50 3.50
C ILE A 120 0.50 -2.75 4.71
N ASP A 121 -0.64 -2.09 4.52
CA ASP A 121 -1.32 -1.35 5.59
C ASP A 121 -2.84 -1.34 5.40
N GLY A 122 -3.56 -1.40 6.51
CA GLY A 122 -5.01 -1.32 6.58
C GLY A 122 -5.51 0.12 6.55
N THR A 123 -6.67 0.35 5.93
CA THR A 123 -7.35 1.63 5.93
C THR A 123 -8.87 1.47 5.86
N GLY A 124 -9.60 2.53 6.17
CA GLY A 124 -11.05 2.60 6.09
C GLY A 124 -11.51 3.64 5.08
N ALA A 125 -12.56 3.37 4.31
CA ALA A 125 -13.19 4.37 3.45
C ALA A 125 -14.72 4.21 3.30
N GLY A 126 -15.39 5.32 2.98
CA GLY A 126 -16.81 5.32 2.64
C GLY A 126 -17.74 5.14 3.83
N HIS A 127 -17.63 6.01 4.83
CA HIS A 127 -18.54 6.03 5.97
C HIS A 127 -20.00 6.22 5.53
N CYS A 128 -20.90 5.43 6.11
CA CYS A 128 -22.33 5.54 5.87
C CYS A 128 -23.13 5.30 7.16
N ARG A 129 -24.37 5.82 7.20
CA ARG A 129 -25.25 5.71 8.39
C ARG A 129 -25.98 4.38 8.48
N ALA A 130 -26.04 3.63 7.38
CA ALA A 130 -26.77 2.37 7.27
C ALA A 130 -25.97 1.40 6.41
N GLU A 131 -26.11 0.10 6.69
CA GLU A 131 -25.50 -0.97 5.91
C GLU A 131 -26.03 -0.91 4.47
N ARG A 132 -25.12 -0.76 3.50
CA ARG A 132 -25.48 -0.59 2.08
C ARG A 132 -25.02 -1.73 1.18
N CYS A 133 -24.03 -2.50 1.60
CA CYS A 133 -23.52 -3.65 0.87
C CYS A 133 -22.80 -4.62 1.81
N ALA A 134 -22.46 -5.80 1.30
CA ALA A 134 -21.79 -6.86 2.07
C ALA A 134 -20.38 -6.51 2.57
N LEU A 135 -19.79 -5.39 2.12
CA LEU A 135 -18.47 -4.93 2.59
C LEU A 135 -18.58 -3.93 3.75
N CYS A 136 -19.80 -3.51 4.12
CA CYS A 136 -20.02 -2.58 5.22
C CYS A 136 -19.73 -3.27 6.56
N HIS A 137 -18.80 -2.72 7.34
CA HIS A 137 -18.52 -3.15 8.71
C HIS A 137 -19.08 -2.12 9.70
N PRO A 138 -19.74 -2.55 10.79
CA PRO A 138 -20.27 -1.64 11.78
C PRO A 138 -19.14 -0.97 12.56
N VAL A 139 -19.22 0.35 12.68
CA VAL A 139 -18.39 1.15 13.60
C VAL A 139 -19.17 1.28 14.89
N ARG A 140 -18.61 0.77 15.99
CA ARG A 140 -19.26 0.74 17.29
C ARG A 140 -18.57 1.65 18.29
N ASP A 141 -19.35 2.19 19.21
CA ASP A 141 -18.84 2.92 20.35
C ASP A 141 -18.38 1.96 21.48
N PRO A 142 -17.80 2.47 22.59
CA PRO A 142 -17.39 1.64 23.72
C PRO A 142 -18.54 0.92 24.44
N THR A 143 -19.79 1.29 24.19
CA THR A 143 -21.00 0.65 24.74
C THR A 143 -21.63 -0.37 23.79
N ASP A 144 -20.91 -0.71 22.71
CA ASP A 144 -21.33 -1.61 21.62
C ASP A 144 -22.46 -1.07 20.72
N GLN A 145 -22.79 0.22 20.80
CA GLN A 145 -23.78 0.84 19.93
C GLN A 145 -23.21 1.11 18.53
N VAL A 146 -23.94 0.73 17.48
CA VAL A 146 -23.55 0.99 16.08
C VAL A 146 -23.75 2.47 15.75
N LEU A 147 -22.64 3.19 15.53
CA LEU A 147 -22.60 4.59 15.12
C LEU A 147 -22.77 4.79 13.61
N GLY A 148 -22.49 3.74 12.84
CA GLY A 148 -22.54 3.75 11.39
C GLY A 148 -21.75 2.57 10.83
N TYR A 149 -21.43 2.65 9.54
CA TYR A 149 -20.71 1.60 8.83
C TYR A 149 -19.57 2.21 8.01
N LEU A 150 -18.56 1.38 7.74
CA LEU A 150 -17.32 1.72 7.04
C LEU A 150 -16.88 0.51 6.22
N HIS A 151 -16.21 0.72 5.09
CA HIS A 151 -15.51 -0.35 4.40
C HIS A 151 -14.05 -0.39 4.83
N HIS A 152 -13.53 -1.56 5.16
CA HIS A 152 -12.13 -1.76 5.46
C HIS A 152 -11.39 -2.39 4.29
N PHE A 153 -10.15 -1.96 4.08
CA PHE A 153 -9.29 -2.41 3.01
C PHE A 153 -7.88 -2.58 3.52
N VAL A 154 -7.15 -3.53 2.94
CA VAL A 154 -5.69 -3.56 3.00
C VAL A 154 -5.14 -3.12 1.65
N MET A 155 -4.16 -2.24 1.64
CA MET A 155 -3.49 -1.77 0.44
C MET A 155 -2.05 -2.29 0.38
N ILE A 156 -1.52 -2.46 -0.85
CA ILE A 156 -0.11 -2.75 -1.07
C ILE A 156 0.52 -1.71 -2.00
N SER A 157 1.69 -1.21 -1.61
CA SER A 157 2.46 -0.21 -2.35
C SER A 157 3.91 -0.62 -2.48
N VAL A 158 4.54 -0.30 -3.61
CA VAL A 158 6.00 -0.36 -3.72
C VAL A 158 6.61 0.72 -2.84
N VAL A 159 7.62 0.41 -2.04
CA VAL A 159 8.26 1.33 -1.09
C VAL A 159 9.78 1.17 -1.05
N GLY A 160 10.48 2.10 -0.38
CA GLY A 160 11.94 2.04 -0.18
C GLY A 160 12.75 2.29 -1.45
N ALA A 161 12.08 2.84 -2.47
CA ALA A 161 12.61 3.03 -3.81
C ALA A 161 12.51 4.49 -4.31
N ASP A 162 12.41 5.45 -3.39
CA ASP A 162 12.16 6.89 -3.63
C ASP A 162 10.87 7.20 -4.41
N LEU A 163 10.05 6.18 -4.67
CA LEU A 163 8.83 6.27 -5.45
C LEU A 163 7.81 5.27 -4.91
N ALA A 164 6.84 5.78 -4.16
CA ALA A 164 5.70 5.01 -3.68
C ALA A 164 4.70 4.76 -4.81
N LEU A 165 4.38 3.48 -5.08
CA LEU A 165 3.39 3.11 -6.10
C LEU A 165 2.39 2.08 -5.55
N PRO A 166 1.20 2.52 -5.10
CA PRO A 166 0.08 1.64 -4.80
C PRO A 166 -0.34 0.87 -6.04
N PHE A 167 -0.59 -0.44 -5.90
CA PHE A 167 -0.90 -1.26 -7.08
C PHE A 167 -1.93 -2.39 -6.88
N ASP A 168 -2.35 -2.67 -5.65
CA ASP A 168 -3.50 -3.54 -5.39
C ASP A 168 -4.14 -3.17 -4.04
N VAL A 169 -5.40 -3.56 -3.88
CA VAL A 169 -6.21 -3.38 -2.68
C VAL A 169 -7.09 -4.62 -2.47
N GLU A 170 -7.26 -5.00 -1.21
CA GLU A 170 -8.14 -6.09 -0.79
C GLU A 170 -9.16 -5.58 0.23
N PRO A 171 -10.46 -5.61 -0.09
CA PRO A 171 -11.49 -5.33 0.90
C PRO A 171 -11.58 -6.48 1.91
N TYR A 172 -12.02 -6.15 3.11
CA TYR A 172 -12.36 -7.14 4.12
C TYR A 172 -13.66 -7.81 3.69
N ARG A 173 -13.70 -9.14 3.76
CA ARG A 173 -14.95 -9.90 3.58
C ARG A 173 -15.79 -9.83 4.87
N PRO A 174 -17.08 -10.22 4.83
CA PRO A 174 -17.86 -10.41 6.05
C PRO A 174 -17.12 -11.34 7.04
N GLY A 175 -16.92 -10.88 8.28
CA GLY A 175 -16.18 -11.62 9.32
C GLY A 175 -14.66 -11.72 9.12
N ASP A 176 -14.12 -11.00 8.14
CA ASP A 176 -12.69 -10.99 7.82
C ASP A 176 -11.92 -10.02 8.73
N SER A 177 -10.60 -10.09 8.67
CA SER A 177 -9.71 -9.17 9.40
C SER A 177 -8.62 -8.62 8.50
N GLU A 178 -7.93 -7.58 8.99
CA GLU A 178 -6.75 -7.01 8.34
C GLU A 178 -5.72 -8.10 8.00
N TYR A 179 -5.52 -9.05 8.89
CA TYR A 179 -4.53 -10.11 8.75
C TYR A 179 -4.84 -11.05 7.59
N VAL A 180 -6.07 -11.54 7.53
CA VAL A 180 -6.49 -12.51 6.52
C VAL A 180 -6.61 -11.82 5.15
N ALA A 181 -7.13 -10.59 5.11
CA ALA A 181 -7.14 -9.78 3.89
C ALA A 181 -5.72 -9.45 3.40
N GLY A 182 -4.81 -9.08 4.29
CA GLY A 182 -3.41 -8.79 3.97
C GLY A 182 -2.64 -10.00 3.45
N GLN A 183 -2.86 -11.20 3.99
CA GLN A 183 -2.26 -12.43 3.46
C GLN A 183 -2.75 -12.72 2.03
N ARG A 184 -4.07 -12.66 1.78
CA ARG A 184 -4.62 -12.82 0.42
C ARG A 184 -4.07 -11.78 -0.55
N LEU A 185 -3.96 -10.53 -0.09
CA LEU A 185 -3.40 -9.44 -0.87
C LEU A 185 -1.95 -9.71 -1.24
N LEU A 186 -1.10 -10.07 -0.26
CA LEU A 186 0.32 -10.31 -0.47
C LEU A 186 0.54 -11.45 -1.48
N GLN A 187 -0.14 -12.58 -1.29
CA GLN A 187 -0.06 -13.73 -2.20
C GLN A 187 -0.45 -13.36 -3.63
N ARG A 188 -1.60 -12.69 -3.80
CA ARG A 188 -2.07 -12.25 -5.13
C ARG A 188 -1.13 -11.24 -5.75
N ALA A 189 -0.68 -10.25 -4.98
CA ALA A 189 0.19 -9.19 -5.46
C ALA A 189 1.52 -9.77 -5.96
N VAL A 190 2.18 -10.61 -5.17
CA VAL A 190 3.43 -11.29 -5.56
C VAL A 190 3.23 -12.19 -6.77
N ALA A 191 2.12 -12.93 -6.85
CA ALA A 191 1.81 -13.73 -8.04
C ALA A 191 1.68 -12.88 -9.31
N GLN A 192 1.14 -11.66 -9.20
CA GLN A 192 0.96 -10.73 -10.33
C GLN A 192 2.26 -10.04 -10.76
N VAL A 193 3.13 -9.66 -9.81
CA VAL A 193 4.38 -8.94 -10.12
C VAL A 193 5.59 -9.86 -10.32
N GLY A 194 5.53 -11.07 -9.78
CA GLY A 194 6.58 -12.09 -9.79
C GLY A 194 7.42 -12.12 -8.50
N PRO A 195 7.94 -13.29 -8.09
CA PRO A 195 8.62 -13.49 -6.79
C PRO A 195 9.93 -12.71 -6.63
N ARG A 196 10.54 -12.24 -7.73
CA ARG A 196 11.78 -11.42 -7.70
C ARG A 196 11.49 -9.92 -7.86
N PHE A 197 10.24 -9.51 -7.75
CA PHE A 197 9.86 -8.11 -7.91
C PHE A 197 10.24 -7.26 -6.71
N ALA A 198 9.99 -7.74 -5.49
CA ALA A 198 10.37 -7.09 -4.25
C ALA A 198 11.34 -7.99 -3.49
N ASP A 199 12.13 -7.39 -2.61
CA ASP A 199 13.12 -8.07 -1.80
C ASP A 199 12.68 -8.23 -0.34
N TYR A 200 11.78 -7.35 0.11
CA TYR A 200 11.21 -7.40 1.46
C TYR A 200 9.78 -6.87 1.49
N VAL A 201 9.03 -7.25 2.52
CA VAL A 201 7.75 -6.67 2.91
C VAL A 201 7.88 -5.94 4.23
N VAL A 202 7.32 -4.74 4.33
CA VAL A 202 7.28 -3.95 5.56
C VAL A 202 5.84 -3.73 6.04
N VAL A 203 5.58 -3.94 7.32
CA VAL A 203 4.22 -3.97 7.89
C VAL A 203 4.15 -3.40 9.31
N ASP A 204 2.95 -3.03 9.75
CA ASP A 204 2.68 -2.74 11.17
C ASP A 204 2.74 -4.00 12.05
N GLY A 205 2.72 -3.79 13.36
CA GLY A 205 2.86 -4.84 14.36
C GLY A 205 1.67 -5.75 14.44
N GLY A 206 0.49 -5.31 13.98
CA GLY A 206 -0.64 -6.22 13.79
C GLY A 206 -0.25 -7.43 12.90
N PHE A 207 0.55 -7.21 11.86
CA PHE A 207 0.99 -8.27 10.96
C PHE A 207 2.16 -9.11 11.51
N ALA A 208 2.72 -8.78 12.67
CA ALA A 208 3.77 -9.55 13.34
C ALA A 208 3.19 -10.83 13.97
N THR A 209 2.62 -11.70 13.14
CA THR A 209 2.06 -13.00 13.50
C THR A 209 2.78 -14.09 12.73
N ALA A 210 3.04 -15.24 13.36
CA ALA A 210 3.74 -16.33 12.69
C ALA A 210 3.12 -16.70 11.32
N PRO A 211 1.79 -16.84 11.16
CA PRO A 211 1.19 -17.14 9.86
C PRO A 211 1.52 -16.11 8.76
N PHE A 212 1.50 -14.81 9.06
CA PHE A 212 1.84 -13.80 8.07
C PHE A 212 3.34 -13.83 7.73
N LEU A 213 4.20 -13.98 8.74
CA LEU A 213 5.65 -14.06 8.55
C LEU A 213 6.06 -15.27 7.71
N HIS A 214 5.42 -16.43 7.91
CA HIS A 214 5.63 -17.62 7.08
C HIS A 214 5.17 -17.41 5.64
N VAL A 215 3.97 -16.85 5.42
CA VAL A 215 3.48 -16.55 4.07
C VAL A 215 4.42 -15.61 3.32
N ALA A 216 4.97 -14.60 3.98
CA ALA A 216 5.96 -13.71 3.37
C ALA A 216 7.26 -14.44 2.99
N GLY A 217 7.76 -15.29 3.89
CA GLY A 217 8.94 -16.13 3.65
C GLY A 217 8.75 -17.11 2.49
N ASP A 218 7.60 -17.79 2.42
CA ASP A 218 7.24 -18.70 1.32
C ASP A 218 7.16 -18.00 -0.04
N LEU A 219 6.82 -16.71 -0.04
CA LEU A 219 6.81 -15.85 -1.23
C LEU A 219 8.21 -15.30 -1.59
N GLY A 220 9.24 -15.62 -0.79
CA GLY A 220 10.63 -15.20 -0.99
C GLY A 220 10.91 -13.77 -0.53
N LEU A 221 10.06 -13.20 0.32
CA LEU A 221 10.21 -11.85 0.86
C LEU A 221 10.76 -11.91 2.28
N ALA A 222 11.84 -11.17 2.53
CA ALA A 222 12.23 -10.87 3.91
C ALA A 222 11.16 -10.00 4.58
N VAL A 223 10.99 -10.13 5.89
CA VAL A 223 9.99 -9.35 6.62
C VAL A 223 10.65 -8.27 7.46
N VAL A 224 10.06 -7.08 7.45
CA VAL A 224 10.37 -5.99 8.39
C VAL A 224 9.06 -5.58 9.06
N ALA A 225 8.78 -6.12 10.24
CA ALA A 225 7.53 -5.87 10.95
C ALA A 225 7.77 -4.98 12.17
N ARG A 226 6.83 -4.08 12.43
CA ARG A 226 6.87 -3.25 13.64
C ARG A 226 6.69 -4.15 14.88
N LEU A 227 7.56 -4.01 15.89
CA LEU A 227 7.41 -4.75 17.15
C LEU A 227 6.61 -3.90 18.15
N LYS A 228 5.50 -4.44 18.64
CA LYS A 228 4.56 -3.80 19.59
C LYS A 228 4.20 -4.82 20.70
N ASP A 229 3.28 -4.41 21.57
CA ASP A 229 2.82 -5.19 22.74
C ASP A 229 2.07 -6.49 22.39
N ASN A 230 1.79 -6.75 21.10
CA ASN A 230 1.26 -8.03 20.65
C ASN A 230 2.30 -9.16 20.71
N LEU A 231 3.58 -8.84 20.89
CA LEU A 231 4.68 -9.79 21.13
C LEU A 231 5.44 -9.39 22.41
N PRO A 232 4.79 -9.47 23.58
CA PRO A 232 5.29 -8.84 24.81
C PRO A 232 6.63 -9.44 25.27
N THR A 233 6.83 -10.75 25.12
CA THR A 233 8.08 -11.43 25.52
C THR A 233 9.29 -10.93 24.74
N VAL A 234 9.18 -10.87 23.40
CA VAL A 234 10.26 -10.39 22.52
C VAL A 234 10.53 -8.91 22.76
N LEU A 235 9.46 -8.10 22.89
CA LEU A 235 9.59 -6.68 23.15
C LEU A 235 10.27 -6.41 24.50
N ALA A 236 9.88 -7.11 25.57
CA ALA A 236 10.49 -6.97 26.89
C ALA A 236 11.97 -7.38 26.89
N ALA A 237 12.31 -8.48 26.22
CA ALA A 237 13.70 -8.92 26.07
C ALA A 237 14.56 -7.88 25.32
N ALA A 238 14.06 -7.35 24.21
CA ALA A 238 14.75 -6.32 23.43
C ALA A 238 14.89 -5.01 24.21
N ALA A 239 13.83 -4.57 24.89
CA ALA A 239 13.86 -3.37 25.72
C ALA A 239 14.87 -3.49 26.86
N ALA A 240 14.90 -4.63 27.57
CA ALA A 240 15.85 -4.88 28.66
C ALA A 240 17.30 -4.84 28.15
N ARG A 241 17.58 -5.52 27.03
CA ARG A 241 18.93 -5.56 26.43
C ARG A 241 19.39 -4.19 25.96
N PHE A 242 18.52 -3.45 25.26
CA PHE A 242 18.89 -2.15 24.69
C PHE A 242 18.86 -1.01 25.70
N ALA A 243 18.29 -1.20 26.90
CA ALA A 243 18.37 -0.21 27.98
C ALA A 243 19.77 -0.15 28.61
N THR A 244 20.52 -1.26 28.62
CA THR A 244 21.83 -1.35 29.28
C THR A 244 23.01 -1.17 28.33
N GLN A 245 22.78 -1.04 27.03
CA GLN A 245 23.82 -0.95 26.01
C GLN A 245 23.81 0.42 25.33
N PRO A 246 25.00 0.97 24.96
CA PRO A 246 25.05 2.13 24.08
C PRO A 246 24.49 1.78 22.68
N PRO A 247 24.07 2.78 21.89
CA PRO A 247 23.64 2.53 20.52
C PRO A 247 24.76 1.90 19.70
N SER A 248 24.42 0.87 18.94
CA SER A 248 25.31 0.22 17.98
C SER A 248 25.77 1.14 16.85
N LEU A 249 24.95 2.13 16.51
CA LEU A 249 25.25 3.13 15.49
C LEU A 249 24.47 4.42 15.77
N THR A 250 25.13 5.55 15.62
CA THR A 250 24.49 6.88 15.61
C THR A 250 24.69 7.51 14.25
N VAL A 251 23.61 8.00 13.64
CA VAL A 251 23.62 8.67 12.34
C VAL A 251 22.90 10.01 12.44
N GLU A 252 23.27 10.93 11.56
CA GLU A 252 22.54 12.18 11.35
C GLU A 252 21.84 12.11 9.99
N GLU A 253 20.52 12.32 9.96
CA GLU A 253 19.75 12.43 8.72
C GLU A 253 18.83 13.65 8.79
N ARG A 254 18.95 14.56 7.82
CA ARG A 254 18.13 15.78 7.72
C ARG A 254 18.19 16.69 8.96
N GLY A 255 19.34 16.74 9.65
CA GLY A 255 19.52 17.52 10.88
C GLY A 255 18.89 16.88 12.12
N GLU A 256 18.43 15.63 12.02
CA GLU A 256 17.92 14.83 13.14
C GLU A 256 18.94 13.76 13.51
N GLN A 257 19.24 13.63 14.81
CA GLN A 257 20.10 12.57 15.31
C GLN A 257 19.30 11.29 15.49
N ILE A 258 19.81 10.19 14.98
CA ILE A 258 19.17 8.87 15.03
C ILE A 258 20.16 7.88 15.65
N GLU A 259 19.77 7.29 16.76
CA GLU A 259 20.51 6.24 17.45
C GLU A 259 19.85 4.89 17.17
N LEU A 260 20.66 3.88 16.89
CA LEU A 260 20.22 2.55 16.50
C LEU A 260 20.83 1.50 17.43
N TRP A 261 19.99 0.58 17.92
CA TRP A 261 20.39 -0.66 18.59
C TRP A 261 19.90 -1.83 17.75
N ASP A 262 20.74 -2.84 17.59
CA ASP A 262 20.50 -3.94 16.67
C ASP A 262 21.12 -5.22 17.26
N ALA A 263 20.34 -6.29 17.31
CA ALA A 263 20.80 -7.62 17.71
C ALA A 263 19.97 -8.70 17.01
N ASP A 264 20.60 -9.78 16.57
CA ASP A 264 20.06 -10.81 15.66
C ASP A 264 19.83 -12.19 16.30
N ASP A 265 19.88 -12.26 17.63
CA ASP A 265 19.94 -13.46 18.45
C ASP A 265 18.80 -13.55 19.47
N PHE A 266 17.66 -12.87 19.24
CA PHE A 266 16.49 -13.03 20.11
C PHE A 266 15.75 -14.34 19.83
N ASP A 267 15.18 -14.93 20.87
CA ASP A 267 14.40 -16.15 20.74
C ASP A 267 13.12 -15.92 19.93
N PRO A 268 12.78 -16.82 18.99
CA PRO A 268 11.45 -16.84 18.38
C PRO A 268 10.39 -17.23 19.41
N TRP A 269 9.14 -16.84 19.17
CA TRP A 269 8.01 -17.36 19.94
C TRP A 269 7.53 -18.70 19.37
N ASP A 270 6.79 -19.47 20.16
CA ASP A 270 6.48 -20.90 19.92
C ASP A 270 5.97 -21.25 18.52
N THR A 271 5.23 -20.34 17.87
CA THR A 271 4.63 -20.60 16.55
C THR A 271 5.50 -20.12 15.38
N LEU A 272 6.55 -19.34 15.64
CA LEU A 272 7.45 -18.83 14.60
C LEU A 272 8.55 -19.83 14.30
N GLN A 273 8.74 -20.12 13.02
CA GLN A 273 9.73 -21.11 12.52
C GLN A 273 11.02 -20.43 12.05
N TRP A 274 11.46 -19.41 12.77
CA TRP A 274 12.76 -18.79 12.54
C TRP A 274 13.75 -19.33 13.56
N ALA A 275 15.03 -19.41 13.21
CA ALA A 275 16.06 -19.83 14.16
C ALA A 275 16.28 -18.75 15.25
N THR A 276 16.28 -17.49 14.84
CA THR A 276 16.37 -16.32 15.71
C THR A 276 15.54 -15.19 15.12
N VAL A 277 15.21 -14.21 15.96
CA VAL A 277 14.58 -12.95 15.57
C VAL A 277 15.62 -11.85 15.69
N ARG A 278 15.80 -11.06 14.63
CA ARG A 278 16.58 -9.83 14.71
C ARG A 278 15.70 -8.66 15.06
N VAL A 279 16.09 -7.89 16.08
CA VAL A 279 15.36 -6.72 16.53
C VAL A 279 16.22 -5.46 16.35
N LEU A 280 15.64 -4.46 15.70
CA LEU A 280 16.17 -3.11 15.60
C LEU A 280 15.33 -2.17 16.47
N ARG A 281 15.98 -1.43 17.36
CA ARG A 281 15.42 -0.24 18.00
C ARG A 281 16.05 1.00 17.37
N TYR A 282 15.23 2.00 17.07
CA TYR A 282 15.72 3.34 16.79
C TYR A 282 15.16 4.35 17.77
N ARG A 283 15.98 5.37 18.09
CA ARG A 283 15.58 6.57 18.81
C ARG A 283 15.96 7.78 17.96
N GLN A 284 14.95 8.54 17.53
CA GLN A 284 15.11 9.69 16.64
C GLN A 284 14.84 10.98 17.43
N HIS A 285 15.84 11.84 17.50
CA HIS A 285 15.77 13.17 18.09
C HIS A 285 15.41 14.18 17.00
N LYS A 286 14.17 14.67 17.03
CA LYS A 286 13.70 15.67 16.08
C LYS A 286 14.23 17.05 16.44
N SER A 287 14.28 17.93 15.45
CA SER A 287 14.72 19.32 15.63
C SER A 287 13.85 20.13 16.59
N ASP A 288 12.60 19.71 16.81
CA ASP A 288 11.66 20.34 17.74
C ASP A 288 11.79 19.81 19.19
N GLY A 289 12.77 18.92 19.45
CA GLY A 289 12.99 18.29 20.76
C GLY A 289 12.16 17.02 20.99
N THR A 290 11.24 16.67 20.09
CA THR A 290 10.46 15.44 20.19
C THR A 290 11.34 14.22 19.98
N ILE A 291 11.19 13.21 20.84
CA ILE A 291 11.85 11.92 20.67
C ILE A 291 10.84 10.91 20.14
N VAL A 292 11.17 10.28 19.01
CA VAL A 292 10.40 9.17 18.45
C VAL A 292 11.20 7.88 18.60
N GLU A 293 10.64 6.93 19.33
CA GLU A 293 11.27 5.63 19.57
C GLU A 293 10.46 4.47 19.00
N ALA A 294 11.17 3.41 18.63
CA ALA A 294 10.62 2.40 17.78
C ALA A 294 11.39 1.08 17.73
N TYR A 295 10.69 -0.04 17.94
CA TYR A 295 11.20 -1.40 17.75
C TYR A 295 10.65 -2.06 16.48
N TRP A 296 11.47 -2.88 15.84
CA TRP A 296 11.20 -3.59 14.59
C TRP A 296 11.83 -4.97 14.64
N LEU A 297 11.19 -5.95 14.03
CA LEU A 297 11.72 -7.31 13.90
C LEU A 297 11.92 -7.69 12.43
N THR A 298 12.87 -8.59 12.17
CA THR A 298 13.18 -9.11 10.83
C THR A 298 13.87 -10.47 10.86
N ASP A 299 13.80 -11.19 9.74
CA ASP A 299 14.58 -12.38 9.41
C ASP A 299 15.86 -12.05 8.61
N LEU A 300 16.12 -10.77 8.32
CA LEU A 300 17.32 -10.34 7.60
C LEU A 300 18.57 -10.43 8.46
N SER A 301 19.59 -11.14 7.96
CA SER A 301 20.88 -11.21 8.64
C SER A 301 21.66 -9.87 8.57
N PRO A 302 22.45 -9.51 9.62
CA PRO A 302 23.29 -8.31 9.61
C PRO A 302 24.31 -8.28 8.46
N GLN A 303 24.77 -9.44 7.99
CA GLN A 303 25.74 -9.55 6.88
C GLN A 303 25.11 -9.16 5.54
N ARG A 304 23.79 -9.39 5.36
CA ARG A 304 23.06 -8.99 4.15
C ARG A 304 22.61 -7.52 4.23
N VAL A 305 22.13 -7.10 5.39
CA VAL A 305 21.53 -5.77 5.61
C VAL A 305 22.02 -5.20 6.94
N GLY A 306 22.87 -4.18 6.89
CA GLY A 306 23.33 -3.47 8.09
C GLY A 306 22.25 -2.57 8.71
N SER A 307 22.43 -2.18 9.97
CA SER A 307 21.43 -1.50 10.82
C SER A 307 20.87 -0.22 10.19
N ARG A 308 21.71 0.61 9.56
CA ARG A 308 21.25 1.83 8.88
C ARG A 308 20.29 1.54 7.73
N LEU A 309 20.53 0.47 6.97
CA LEU A 309 19.67 0.10 5.86
C LEU A 309 18.37 -0.54 6.37
N LEU A 310 18.44 -1.38 7.41
CA LEU A 310 17.25 -1.92 8.06
C LEU A 310 16.36 -0.82 8.64
N TYR A 311 16.95 0.22 9.24
CA TYR A 311 16.23 1.43 9.66
C TYR A 311 15.47 2.08 8.50
N ARG A 312 16.08 2.20 7.32
CA ARG A 312 15.40 2.74 6.13
C ARG A 312 14.25 1.85 5.65
N PHE A 313 14.40 0.53 5.71
CA PHE A 313 13.31 -0.40 5.40
C PHE A 313 12.14 -0.18 6.37
N ALA A 314 12.41 -0.09 7.67
CA ALA A 314 11.40 0.24 8.67
C ALA A 314 10.70 1.57 8.37
N LYS A 315 11.45 2.64 8.08
CA LYS A 315 10.87 3.96 7.75
C LYS A 315 10.07 3.96 6.44
N SER A 316 10.34 3.05 5.51
CA SER A 316 9.59 2.95 4.26
C SER A 316 8.12 2.55 4.44
N ARG A 317 7.72 2.02 5.62
CA ARG A 317 6.31 1.79 5.94
C ARG A 317 5.46 3.06 6.03
N TRP A 318 6.08 4.24 6.14
CA TRP A 318 5.37 5.52 6.15
C TRP A 318 5.11 6.05 4.72
N GLU A 319 5.54 5.32 3.70
CA GLU A 319 5.29 5.66 2.29
C GLU A 319 3.93 5.18 1.77
N ILE A 320 3.24 4.29 2.50
CA ILE A 320 1.92 3.74 2.14
C ILE A 320 0.77 4.48 2.80
#